data_AF-A0A212J1X8-F1
#
_entry.id   AF-A0A212J1X8-F1
#
_cell.length_a   1.000
_cell.length_b   1.000
_cell.length_c   1.000
_cell.angle_alpha   90.00
_cell.angle_beta   90.00
_cell.angle_gamma   90.00
#
_symmetry.space_group_name_H-M   'P 1'
#
loop_
_entity.id
_entity.type
_entity.pdbx_description
1 polymer ?
#
loop_
_entity_poly.entity_id
_entity_poly.type
_entity_poly.pdbx_seq_one_letter_code
_entity_poly.pdbx_strand_id
1 'polypeptide(L)'
;MDEEVSWPTLPDGEPEAPALLEIDADFAGFSGVTISLLESCGIPVLTDLSATGLSNRVYGGFSLDGVSLWVPENRLEEAKAILLAPPIGGENDEEESI
;
A
#
# COMPACT_ATOMS: atom_id res chain seq x y z
N MET A 1 -13.98 16.82 -6.93
CA MET A 1 -14.63 15.92 -5.97
C MET A 1 -13.46 15.34 -5.23
N ASP A 2 -13.09 15.99 -4.13
CA ASP A 2 -12.05 15.52 -3.22
C ASP A 2 -12.58 14.20 -2.65
N GLU A 3 -12.14 13.09 -3.23
CA GLU A 3 -12.45 11.77 -2.74
C GLU A 3 -11.72 11.68 -1.40
N GLU A 4 -12.43 11.95 -0.31
CA GLU A 4 -11.97 11.79 1.07
C GLU A 4 -11.41 10.37 1.17
N VAL A 5 -10.07 10.27 1.16
CA VAL A 5 -9.34 9.03 1.41
C VAL A 5 -9.73 8.60 2.82
N SER A 6 -10.80 7.82 2.90
CA SER A 6 -11.44 7.41 4.14
C SER A 6 -10.60 6.29 4.72
N TRP A 7 -9.58 6.68 5.47
CA TRP A 7 -8.73 5.74 6.17
C TRP A 7 -9.61 4.83 7.05
N PRO A 8 -9.51 3.49 6.90
CA PRO A 8 -10.41 2.59 7.60
C PRO A 8 -10.21 2.73 9.11
N THR A 9 -11.34 2.74 9.83
CA THR A 9 -11.36 2.68 11.28
C THR A 9 -11.60 1.25 11.71
N LEU A 10 -10.89 0.85 12.76
CA LEU A 10 -11.09 -0.42 13.44
C LEU A 10 -12.49 -0.46 14.07
N PRO A 11 -13.00 -1.66 14.40
CA PRO A 11 -14.31 -1.83 15.06
C PRO A 11 -14.40 -1.13 16.43
N ASP A 12 -13.27 -0.75 17.03
CA ASP A 12 -13.22 0.04 18.27
C ASP A 12 -13.47 1.55 18.04
N GLY A 13 -13.49 2.00 16.78
CA GLY A 13 -13.65 3.40 16.38
C GLY A 13 -12.34 4.16 16.24
N GLU A 14 -11.19 3.53 16.53
CA GLU A 14 -9.87 4.09 16.28
C GLU A 14 -9.45 3.93 14.80
N PRO A 15 -8.76 4.90 14.19
CA PRO A 15 -8.17 4.72 12.87
C PRO A 15 -7.14 3.60 12.87
N GLU A 16 -7.13 2.78 11.81
CA GLU A 16 -6.21 1.66 11.69
C GLU A 16 -4.75 2.15 11.66
N ALA A 17 -3.82 1.37 12.23
CA ALA A 17 -2.43 1.78 12.27
C ALA A 17 -1.83 1.82 10.85
N PRO A 18 -1.14 2.90 10.46
CA PRO A 18 -0.42 2.93 9.20
C PRO A 18 0.81 2.05 9.27
N ALA A 19 0.89 1.12 8.34
CA ALA A 19 2.04 0.27 8.13
C ALA A 19 2.83 0.71 6.90
N LEU A 20 4.15 0.76 7.03
CA LEU A 20 5.03 1.10 5.92
C LEU A 20 5.00 -0.04 4.90
N LEU A 21 4.64 0.31 3.67
CA LEU A 21 4.74 -0.59 2.54
C LEU A 21 6.17 -0.52 1.98
N GLU A 22 7.02 -1.44 2.43
CA GLU A 22 8.37 -1.61 1.91
C GLU A 22 8.29 -2.04 0.44
N ILE A 23 8.48 -1.07 -0.45
CA ILE A 23 8.63 -1.28 -1.88
C ILE A 23 10.06 -0.96 -2.28
N ASP A 24 10.69 -1.85 -3.05
CA ASP A 24 11.93 -1.57 -3.79
C ASP A 24 11.62 -0.65 -4.98
N ALA A 25 11.11 0.53 -4.68
CA ALA A 25 10.79 1.56 -5.65
C ALA A 25 11.97 2.55 -5.75
N ASP A 26 13.09 2.07 -6.26
CA ASP A 26 14.24 2.91 -6.60
C ASP A 26 13.86 3.96 -7.69
N PHE A 27 12.70 3.78 -8.35
CA PHE A 27 12.14 4.72 -9.32
C PHE A 27 10.91 5.45 -8.78
N ALA A 28 10.98 6.79 -8.76
CA ALA A 28 9.87 7.69 -8.44
C ALA A 28 8.60 7.48 -9.29
N GLY A 29 8.71 6.82 -10.45
CA GLY A 29 7.55 6.45 -11.27
C GLY A 29 6.76 5.25 -10.76
N PHE A 30 7.39 4.36 -9.98
CA PHE A 30 6.78 3.13 -9.49
C PHE A 30 5.80 3.38 -8.34
N SER A 31 6.06 4.39 -7.50
CA SER A 31 5.16 4.78 -6.40
C SER A 31 3.81 5.27 -6.93
N GLY A 32 3.77 6.07 -8.00
CA GLY A 32 2.50 6.52 -8.60
C GLY A 32 1.66 5.38 -9.19
N VAL A 33 2.31 4.39 -9.82
CA VAL A 33 1.63 3.19 -10.34
C VAL A 33 1.12 2.31 -9.19
N THR A 34 1.93 2.14 -8.15
CA THR A 34 1.56 1.39 -6.94
C THR A 34 0.36 2.01 -6.25
N ILE A 35 0.35 3.33 -6.07
CA ILE A 35 -0.80 4.07 -5.51
C ILE A 35 -2.04 3.80 -6.37
N SER A 36 -1.95 4.01 -7.68
CA SER A 36 -3.09 3.82 -8.58
C SER A 36 -3.61 2.37 -8.56
N LEU A 37 -2.73 1.38 -8.44
CA LEU A 37 -3.09 -0.03 -8.38
C LEU A 37 -3.82 -0.37 -7.08
N LEU A 38 -3.27 0.06 -5.94
CA LEU A 38 -3.87 -0.16 -4.62
C LEU A 38 -5.20 0.58 -4.48
N GLU A 39 -5.28 1.83 -4.96
CA GLU A 39 -6.54 2.58 -4.99
C GLU A 39 -7.59 1.89 -5.87
N SER A 40 -7.18 1.31 -7.01
CA SER A 40 -8.09 0.50 -7.84
C SER A 40 -8.56 -0.78 -7.14
N CYS A 41 -7.79 -1.31 -6.19
CA CYS A 41 -8.21 -2.42 -5.33
C CYS A 41 -9.06 -1.95 -4.13
N GLY A 42 -9.27 -0.65 -3.97
CA GLY A 42 -9.98 -0.06 -2.83
C GLY A 42 -9.13 0.03 -1.56
N ILE A 43 -7.80 -0.09 -1.68
CA ILE A 43 -6.86 0.04 -0.58
C ILE A 43 -6.36 1.50 -0.55
N PRO A 44 -6.66 2.27 0.50
CA PRO A 44 -6.16 3.63 0.61
C PRO A 44 -4.66 3.62 0.87
N VAL A 45 -3.94 4.52 0.19
CA VAL A 45 -2.50 4.71 0.33
C VAL A 45 -2.23 6.15 0.74
N LEU A 46 -1.39 6.33 1.76
CA LEU A 46 -0.95 7.65 2.21
C LEU A 46 0.55 7.82 1.96
N THR A 47 0.94 8.97 1.45
CA THR A 47 2.34 9.39 1.37
C THR A 47 2.75 10.26 2.56
N ASP A 48 1.76 10.86 3.22
CA ASP A 48 1.90 11.71 4.39
C ASP A 48 0.91 11.29 5.48
N LEU A 49 1.43 11.03 6.68
CA LEU A 49 0.62 10.71 7.86
C LEU A 49 0.30 11.92 8.72
N SER A 50 0.87 13.08 8.38
CA SER A 50 0.55 14.34 9.05
C SER A 50 -0.91 14.72 8.81
N ALA A 51 -1.44 14.41 7.63
CA ALA A 51 -2.85 14.58 7.28
C ALA A 51 -3.82 13.76 8.15
N THR A 52 -3.40 12.60 8.67
CA THR A 52 -4.27 11.68 9.43
C THR A 52 -4.03 11.72 10.94
N GLY A 53 -2.97 12.38 11.40
CA GLY A 53 -2.56 12.37 12.82
C GLY A 53 -2.03 11.02 13.30
N LEU A 54 -1.82 10.06 12.38
CA LEU A 54 -1.34 8.71 12.67
C LEU A 54 0.19 8.61 12.68
N SER A 55 0.88 9.74 12.52
CA SER A 55 2.35 9.84 12.56
C SER A 55 2.98 9.26 13.85
N ASN A 56 2.23 9.22 14.95
CA ASN A 56 2.65 8.64 16.22
C ASN A 56 2.42 7.11 16.33
N ARG A 57 1.73 6.49 15.38
CA ARG A 57 1.36 5.05 15.41
C ARG A 57 1.81 4.30 14.16
N VAL A 58 2.97 4.65 13.64
CA VAL A 58 3.56 3.97 12.48
C VAL A 58 4.22 2.65 12.87
N TYR A 59 3.85 1.58 12.16
CA TYR A 59 4.56 0.31 12.18
C TYR A 59 5.42 0.17 10.92
N GLY A 60 6.66 -0.31 11.07
CA GLY A 60 7.51 -0.65 9.91
C GLY A 60 8.68 0.29 9.60
N GLY A 61 9.04 1.22 10.49
CA GLY A 61 10.24 2.05 10.32
C GLY A 61 10.05 3.23 9.37
N PHE A 62 11.10 4.03 9.20
CA PHE A 62 11.08 5.27 8.42
C PHE A 62 11.99 5.09 7.20
N SER A 63 11.50 5.37 5.98
CA SER A 63 12.38 5.38 4.81
C SER A 63 13.16 6.69 4.77
N LEU A 64 14.48 6.60 4.83
CA LEU A 64 15.41 7.75 4.85
C LEU A 64 15.69 8.34 3.47
N ASP A 65 15.32 7.65 2.38
CA ASP A 65 15.79 7.96 1.02
C ASP A 65 14.67 7.96 -0.05
N GLY A 66 13.42 7.66 0.31
CA GLY A 66 12.36 7.41 -0.67
C GLY A 66 10.94 7.79 -0.22
N VAL A 67 10.05 7.93 -1.20
CA VAL A 67 8.61 8.13 -0.98
C VAL A 67 8.09 6.99 -0.11
N SER A 68 7.71 7.30 1.12
CA SER A 68 7.14 6.32 2.05
C SER A 68 5.66 6.15 1.72
N LEU A 69 5.25 4.95 1.32
CA LEU A 69 3.84 4.61 1.14
C LEU A 69 3.34 3.91 2.40
N TRP A 70 2.23 4.40 2.92
CA TRP A 70 1.59 3.90 4.11
C TRP A 70 0.23 3.32 3.75
N VAL A 71 -0.02 2.10 4.20
CA VAL A 71 -1.29 1.40 4.01
C VAL A 71 -1.84 0.96 5.36
N PRO A 72 -3.15 0.68 5.47
CA PRO A 72 -3.72 0.16 6.70
C PRO A 72 -3.07 -1.19 7.06
N GLU A 73 -2.66 -1.40 8.31
CA GLU A 73 -1.96 -2.62 8.76
C GLU A 73 -2.68 -3.91 8.33
N ASN A 74 -4.01 -3.94 8.44
CA ASN A 74 -4.83 -5.09 8.09
C ASN A 74 -4.91 -5.33 6.57
N ARG A 75 -4.57 -4.30 5.78
CA ARG A 75 -4.46 -4.34 4.31
C ARG A 75 -3.01 -4.38 3.83
N LEU A 76 -2.03 -4.35 4.72
CA LEU A 76 -0.61 -4.37 4.36
C LEU A 76 -0.25 -5.65 3.61
N GLU A 77 -0.70 -6.80 4.12
CA GLU A 77 -0.48 -8.09 3.48
C GLU A 77 -1.15 -8.16 2.10
N GLU A 78 -2.35 -7.59 1.97
CA GLU A 78 -3.08 -7.51 0.71
C GLU A 78 -2.35 -6.62 -0.30
N ALA A 79 -1.90 -5.43 0.13
CA ALA A 79 -1.14 -4.51 -0.70
C ALA A 79 0.19 -5.12 -1.18
N LYS A 80 0.91 -5.80 -0.28
CA LYS A 80 2.12 -6.56 -0.62
C LYS A 80 1.80 -7.66 -1.63
N ALA A 81 0.74 -8.43 -1.41
CA ALA A 81 0.32 -9.49 -2.31
C ALA A 81 -0.04 -8.97 -3.71
N ILE A 82 -0.69 -7.81 -3.83
CA ILE A 82 -0.99 -7.16 -5.11
C ILE A 82 0.28 -6.72 -5.83
N LEU A 83 1.28 -6.23 -5.10
CA LEU A 83 2.57 -5.82 -5.68
C LEU A 83 3.46 -7.01 -6.05
N LEU A 84 3.39 -8.09 -5.26
CA LEU A 84 4.02 -9.37 -5.56
C LEU A 84 3.29 -10.14 -6.67
N ALA A 85 2.01 -9.81 -6.92
CA ALA A 85 1.26 -10.43 -7.99
C ALA A 85 1.87 -10.03 -9.34
N PRO A 86 2.13 -11.00 -10.22
CA PRO A 86 2.58 -10.68 -11.57
C PRO A 86 1.52 -9.81 -12.26
N PRO A 87 1.93 -8.83 -13.09
CA PRO A 87 0.98 -7.99 -13.81
C PRO A 87 0.08 -8.90 -14.66
N ILE A 88 -1.22 -8.76 -14.50
CA ILE A 88 -2.23 -9.52 -15.23
C ILE A 88 -2.04 -9.23 -16.73
N GLY A 89 -1.28 -10.11 -17.38
CA GLY A 89 -0.79 -9.93 -18.74
C GLY A 89 0.17 -11.03 -19.21
N GLY A 90 0.28 -12.12 -18.47
CA GLY A 90 0.98 -13.33 -18.89
C GLY A 90 0.20 -14.56 -18.46
N GLU A 91 -0.89 -14.87 -19.17
CA GLU A 91 -1.38 -16.24 -19.22
C GLU A 91 -0.30 -17.11 -19.90
N ASN A 92 0.11 -18.19 -19.22
CA ASN A 92 0.82 -19.41 -19.64
C ASN A 92 2.05 -19.68 -18.76
N ASP A 93 2.28 -20.85 -18.18
CA ASP A 93 1.50 -22.08 -18.09
C ASP A 93 2.25 -22.93 -17.06
N GLU A 94 1.59 -23.43 -16.03
CA GLU A 94 2.03 -24.68 -15.40
C GLU A 94 1.77 -25.79 -16.42
N GLU A 95 2.66 -25.97 -17.41
CA GLU A 95 2.72 -27.24 -18.12
C GLU A 95 3.53 -28.20 -17.24
N GLU A 96 2.81 -29.16 -16.66
CA GLU A 96 3.37 -30.39 -16.14
C GLU A 96 4.42 -30.98 -17.10
N SER A 97 5.53 -31.44 -16.51
CA SER A 97 6.32 -32.58 -16.97
C SER A 97 7.16 -32.41 -18.25
N ILE A 98 8.49 -32.43 -18.09
CA ILE A 98 9.44 -33.31 -18.81
C ILE A 98 10.64 -33.58 -17.90
#